data_AF-A0A6A6RQE3-F1
#
_entry.id   AF-A0A6A6RQE3-F1
#
_cell.length_a   1.000
_cell.length_b   1.000
_cell.length_c   1.000
_cell.angle_alpha   90.00
_cell.angle_beta   90.00
_cell.angle_gamma   90.00
#
_symmetry.space_group_name_H-M   'P 1'
#
loop_
_entity.id
_entity.type
_entity.pdbx_description
1 polymer ?
#
loop_
_entity_poly.entity_id
_entity_poly.type
_entity_poly.pdbx_seq_one_letter_code
_entity_poly.pdbx_strand_id
1 'polypeptide(L)'
;MSDETHTPPANVSDTVPTSSTASTPQQSTQPSTSDKTEVHPFLLKSPLIVKPLQNWEISGRLAAMRAAISAGEDVNKLDDEAMIGFNEGRPLDACLRLGHMAGNADYRDNLPLIELLLEHGADPRLVSRAVMKPPILVAKFHAERSSGEWKEYWDRVIVLLEEAIVRLEEKGVSIEEARRISVEGIESQR
;
A
#
# COMPACT_ATOMS: atom_id res chain seq x y z
N MET A 1 42.89 2.58 -33.73
CA MET A 1 42.79 3.39 -34.95
C MET A 1 41.44 3.04 -35.56
N SER A 2 40.36 3.74 -35.21
CA SER A 2 40.19 5.16 -35.48
C SER A 2 39.41 5.90 -34.39
N ASP A 3 39.86 7.12 -34.11
CA ASP A 3 39.18 8.20 -33.40
C ASP A 3 37.99 8.71 -34.21
N GLU A 4 36.84 8.91 -33.57
CA GLU A 4 35.87 9.93 -33.99
C GLU A 4 35.34 10.66 -32.76
N THR A 5 35.82 11.89 -32.59
CA THR A 5 35.43 12.86 -31.58
C THR A 5 34.18 13.62 -32.05
N HIS A 6 33.10 13.55 -31.27
CA HIS A 6 31.88 14.33 -31.50
C HIS A 6 31.79 15.49 -30.50
N THR A 7 31.83 16.72 -31.01
CA THR A 7 31.75 17.98 -30.25
C THR A 7 30.30 18.48 -30.22
N PRO A 8 29.74 18.91 -29.07
CA PRO A 8 28.42 19.54 -29.01
C PRO A 8 28.50 21.07 -29.25
N PRO A 9 27.45 21.70 -29.83
CA PRO A 9 27.38 23.16 -29.93
C PRO A 9 26.90 23.80 -28.63
N ALA A 10 27.59 24.88 -28.26
CA ALA A 10 27.18 25.85 -27.26
C ALA A 10 25.95 26.63 -27.74
N ASN A 11 24.96 26.85 -26.89
CA ASN A 11 23.99 27.90 -27.12
C ASN A 11 23.80 28.76 -25.87
N VAL A 12 24.27 29.99 -26.02
CA VAL A 12 24.19 31.13 -25.10
C VAL A 12 22.91 31.88 -25.42
N SER A 13 22.09 32.16 -24.42
CA SER A 13 21.07 33.20 -24.50
C SER A 13 20.80 33.75 -23.11
N ASP A 14 21.53 34.82 -22.79
CA ASP A 14 21.14 35.83 -21.82
C ASP A 14 19.93 36.60 -22.35
N THR A 15 18.86 36.74 -21.56
CA THR A 15 18.06 37.98 -21.52
C THR A 15 17.27 38.06 -20.21
N VAL A 16 17.60 39.05 -19.38
CA VAL A 16 16.76 39.61 -18.30
C VAL A 16 16.17 40.92 -18.86
N PRO A 17 14.89 41.27 -18.60
CA PRO A 17 14.63 42.32 -17.61
C PRO A 17 13.29 42.24 -16.83
N THR A 18 13.38 42.51 -15.52
CA THR A 18 12.74 43.61 -14.77
C THR A 18 11.19 43.80 -14.73
N SER A 19 10.66 43.63 -13.51
CA SER A 19 9.70 44.48 -12.76
C SER A 19 8.23 44.67 -13.16
N SER A 20 7.43 44.91 -12.11
CA SER A 20 6.04 45.44 -12.06
C SER A 20 4.97 44.33 -12.06
N THR A 21 3.95 44.29 -11.21
CA THR A 21 3.36 45.32 -10.34
C THR A 21 2.45 44.59 -9.34
N ALA A 22 2.47 45.03 -8.08
CA ALA A 22 1.46 44.67 -7.10
C ALA A 22 0.07 45.13 -7.57
N SER A 23 -0.92 44.25 -7.48
CA SER A 23 -2.33 44.62 -7.55
C SER A 23 -3.09 43.75 -6.56
N THR A 24 -3.37 44.35 -5.42
CA THR A 24 -4.30 43.86 -4.41
C THR A 24 -5.73 44.09 -4.90
N PRO A 25 -6.55 43.06 -5.12
CA PRO A 25 -7.99 43.23 -5.17
C PRO A 25 -8.52 43.21 -3.73
N GLN A 26 -9.04 44.35 -3.27
CA GLN A 26 -9.98 44.38 -2.14
C GLN A 26 -11.21 43.56 -2.54
N GLN A 27 -11.32 42.35 -2.02
CA GLN A 27 -12.55 41.57 -2.14
C GLN A 27 -13.39 41.78 -0.89
N SER A 28 -14.53 42.42 -1.13
CA SER A 28 -15.63 42.69 -0.20
C SER A 28 -16.00 41.45 0.61
N THR A 29 -15.79 41.50 1.93
CA THR A 29 -16.38 40.58 2.90
C THR A 29 -17.89 40.79 2.95
N GLN A 30 -18.64 39.99 2.18
CA GLN A 30 -20.03 39.69 2.51
C GLN A 30 -20.06 38.48 3.45
N PRO A 31 -20.81 38.52 4.56
CA PRO A 31 -21.09 37.33 5.36
C PRO A 31 -22.05 36.44 4.57
N SER A 32 -21.51 35.47 3.83
CA SER A 32 -22.31 34.40 3.22
C SER A 32 -22.84 33.49 4.32
N THR A 33 -24.07 33.75 4.74
CA THR A 33 -24.85 32.81 5.53
C THR A 33 -25.19 31.60 4.66
N SER A 34 -24.84 30.41 5.16
CA SER A 34 -25.32 29.11 4.69
C SER A 34 -24.71 28.59 3.39
N ASP A 35 -23.41 28.28 3.44
CA ASP A 35 -22.89 27.15 2.68
C ASP A 35 -22.52 26.06 3.68
N LYS A 36 -23.49 25.19 4.00
CA LYS A 36 -23.16 23.88 4.56
C LYS A 36 -22.51 23.14 3.41
N THR A 37 -21.23 23.38 3.18
CA THR A 37 -20.39 22.41 2.51
C THR A 37 -20.51 21.18 3.40
N GLU A 38 -21.41 20.27 3.04
CA GLU A 38 -21.28 18.88 3.43
C GLU A 38 -19.92 18.49 2.89
N VAL A 39 -18.90 18.72 3.71
CA VAL A 39 -17.61 18.08 3.57
C VAL A 39 -18.01 16.63 3.67
N HIS A 40 -18.25 16.00 2.51
CA HIS A 40 -18.38 14.57 2.43
C HIS A 40 -17.21 14.09 3.27
N PRO A 41 -17.45 13.42 4.41
CA PRO A 41 -16.35 12.94 5.22
C PRO A 41 -15.65 11.99 4.28
N PHE A 42 -14.59 12.46 3.61
CA PHE A 42 -13.70 11.64 2.84
C PHE A 42 -13.25 10.64 3.87
N LEU A 43 -13.86 9.45 3.82
CA LEU A 43 -13.62 8.40 4.79
C LEU A 43 -12.12 8.29 4.86
N LEU A 44 -11.57 8.64 6.02
CA LEU A 44 -10.14 8.77 6.18
C LEU A 44 -9.59 7.35 6.01
N LYS A 45 -9.15 7.04 4.79
CA LYS A 45 -8.78 5.67 4.44
C LYS A 45 -7.62 5.25 5.33
N SER A 46 -7.68 4.01 5.79
CA SER A 46 -6.63 3.43 6.62
C SER A 46 -5.25 3.67 5.99
N PRO A 47 -4.24 4.10 6.76
CA PRO A 47 -2.86 4.16 6.30
C PRO A 47 -2.38 2.83 5.71
N LEU A 48 -2.91 1.70 6.19
CA LEU A 48 -2.58 0.36 5.69
C LEU A 48 -3.00 0.15 4.23
N ILE A 49 -3.99 0.92 3.75
CA ILE A 49 -4.49 0.86 2.36
C ILE A 49 -3.84 1.93 1.49
N VAL A 50 -3.76 3.18 1.98
CA VAL A 50 -3.30 4.30 1.12
C VAL A 50 -1.79 4.40 0.98
N LYS A 51 -1.02 4.00 2.01
CA LYS A 51 0.44 4.18 1.99
C LYS A 51 1.16 3.34 0.94
N PRO A 52 0.76 2.08 0.67
CA PRO A 52 1.34 1.30 -0.43
C PRO A 52 1.23 1.96 -1.82
N LEU A 53 0.25 2.85 -2.02
CA LEU A 53 -0.03 3.48 -3.31
C LEU A 53 0.65 4.84 -3.50
N GLN A 54 1.20 5.42 -2.42
CA GLN A 54 1.82 6.73 -2.43
C GLN A 54 3.27 6.67 -2.92
N ASN A 55 3.66 7.66 -3.73
CA ASN A 55 5.05 7.88 -4.14
C ASN A 55 5.83 8.62 -3.04
N TRP A 56 5.92 7.98 -1.87
CA TRP A 56 6.68 8.47 -0.72
C TRP A 56 7.88 7.55 -0.47
N GLU A 57 8.90 8.10 0.16
CA GLU A 57 10.06 7.32 0.58
C GLU A 57 9.63 6.16 1.50
N ILE A 58 10.26 4.99 1.31
CA ILE A 58 9.83 3.73 1.91
C ILE A 58 9.83 3.78 3.44
N SER A 59 10.81 4.45 4.08
CA SER A 59 10.83 4.58 5.54
C SER A 59 9.61 5.34 6.07
N GLY A 60 9.17 6.39 5.36
CA GLY A 60 7.96 7.14 5.70
C GLY A 60 6.68 6.30 5.57
N ARG A 61 6.57 5.46 4.54
CA ARG A 61 5.44 4.53 4.37
C ARG A 61 5.41 3.48 5.47
N LEU A 62 6.55 2.85 5.76
CA LEU A 62 6.70 1.88 6.85
C LEU A 62 6.36 2.49 8.21
N ALA A 63 6.85 3.69 8.53
CA ALA A 63 6.57 4.35 9.79
C ALA A 63 5.07 4.59 9.98
N ALA A 64 4.38 5.05 8.95
CA ALA A 64 2.93 5.26 8.99
C ALA A 64 2.16 3.94 9.17
N MET A 65 2.52 2.88 8.45
CA MET A 65 1.86 1.58 8.58
C MET A 65 2.11 0.93 9.95
N ARG A 66 3.34 1.03 10.48
CA ARG A 66 3.65 0.55 11.85
C ARG A 66 2.86 1.31 12.91
N ALA A 67 2.69 2.62 12.75
CA ALA A 67 1.87 3.43 13.65
C ALA A 67 0.40 3.00 13.62
N ALA A 68 -0.17 2.76 12.43
CA ALA A 68 -1.53 2.24 12.27
C ALA A 68 -1.73 0.86 12.92
N ILE A 69 -0.81 -0.10 12.67
CA ILE A 69 -0.85 -1.42 13.31
C ILE A 69 -0.74 -1.29 14.83
N SER A 70 0.15 -0.42 15.32
CA SER A 70 0.33 -0.16 16.77
C SER A 70 -0.90 0.48 17.40
N ALA A 71 -1.68 1.25 16.64
CA ALA A 71 -2.97 1.80 17.05
C ALA A 71 -4.12 0.75 17.04
N GLY A 72 -3.82 -0.50 16.68
CA GLY A 72 -4.78 -1.60 16.65
C GLY A 72 -5.58 -1.71 15.35
N GLU A 73 -5.12 -1.09 14.26
CA GLU A 73 -5.75 -1.30 12.95
C GLU A 73 -5.58 -2.76 12.50
N ASP A 74 -6.67 -3.34 11.99
CA ASP A 74 -6.69 -4.73 11.51
C ASP A 74 -6.09 -4.82 10.10
N VAL A 75 -4.98 -5.56 9.98
CA VAL A 75 -4.25 -5.81 8.72
C VAL A 75 -5.06 -6.62 7.70
N ASN A 76 -6.17 -7.24 8.13
CA ASN A 76 -7.10 -7.95 7.26
C ASN A 76 -8.39 -7.16 7.00
N LYS A 77 -8.55 -5.95 7.54
CA LYS A 77 -9.76 -5.15 7.35
C LYS A 77 -9.98 -4.86 5.86
N LEU A 78 -11.22 -5.02 5.40
CA LEU A 78 -11.59 -4.71 4.01
C LEU A 78 -11.75 -3.19 3.84
N ASP A 79 -11.27 -2.64 2.73
CA ASP A 79 -11.66 -1.31 2.26
C ASP A 79 -13.18 -1.29 2.06
N ASP A 80 -13.87 -0.44 2.80
CA ASP A 80 -15.33 -0.29 2.78
C ASP A 80 -15.81 0.70 1.72
N GLU A 81 -14.90 1.26 0.91
CA GLU A 81 -15.24 2.12 -0.23
C GLU A 81 -16.22 1.40 -1.17
N ALA A 82 -17.38 2.04 -1.37
CA ALA A 82 -18.48 1.49 -2.15
C ALA A 82 -18.22 1.65 -3.66
N MET A 83 -17.44 2.65 -4.04
CA MET A 83 -17.19 2.93 -5.45
C MET A 83 -16.21 1.91 -6.05
N ILE A 84 -16.70 1.15 -7.03
CA ILE A 84 -15.90 0.22 -7.83
C ILE A 84 -14.77 1.01 -8.52
N GLY A 85 -13.54 0.52 -8.39
CA GLY A 85 -12.34 1.21 -8.91
C GLY A 85 -11.60 2.04 -7.87
N PHE A 86 -12.27 2.46 -6.79
CA PHE A 86 -11.63 3.12 -5.64
C PHE A 86 -11.46 2.19 -4.45
N ASN A 87 -12.06 0.99 -4.49
CA ASN A 87 -11.86 -0.05 -3.49
C ASN A 87 -10.54 -0.77 -3.74
N GLU A 88 -9.60 -0.64 -2.82
CA GLU A 88 -8.27 -1.24 -2.94
C GLU A 88 -8.19 -2.65 -2.32
N GLY A 89 -9.31 -3.15 -1.77
CA GLY A 89 -9.37 -4.44 -1.11
C GLY A 89 -8.80 -4.39 0.31
N ARG A 90 -8.01 -5.39 0.68
CA ARG A 90 -7.31 -5.43 1.97
C ARG A 90 -5.97 -4.70 1.87
N PRO A 91 -5.34 -4.34 3.01
CA PRO A 91 -3.98 -3.80 3.01
C PRO A 91 -2.99 -4.57 2.13
N LEU A 92 -3.06 -5.91 2.16
CA LEU A 92 -2.19 -6.76 1.33
C LEU A 92 -2.52 -6.65 -0.16
N ASP A 93 -3.79 -6.44 -0.54
CA ASP A 93 -4.19 -6.23 -1.93
C ASP A 93 -3.63 -4.91 -2.47
N ALA A 94 -3.64 -3.85 -1.66
CA ALA A 94 -3.11 -2.54 -2.03
C ALA A 94 -1.60 -2.59 -2.36
N CYS A 95 -0.82 -3.39 -1.63
CA CYS A 95 0.59 -3.60 -1.94
C CYS A 95 0.83 -4.29 -3.31
N LEU A 96 -0.12 -5.09 -3.78
CA LEU A 96 -0.03 -5.85 -5.03
C LEU A 96 -0.65 -5.12 -6.24
N ARG A 97 -1.35 -4.01 -6.01
CA ARG A 97 -1.97 -3.18 -7.06
C ARG A 97 -0.97 -2.18 -7.66
N LEU A 98 0.00 -2.71 -8.39
CA LEU A 98 1.08 -1.91 -8.97
C LEU A 98 0.59 -0.89 -10.00
N GLY A 99 -0.53 -1.15 -10.68
CA GLY A 99 -1.15 -0.20 -11.62
C GLY A 99 -1.79 1.04 -10.97
N HIS A 100 -1.99 1.04 -9.65
CA HIS A 100 -2.55 2.17 -8.90
C HIS A 100 -1.46 2.99 -8.19
N MET A 101 -0.19 2.60 -8.32
CA MET A 101 0.92 3.35 -7.74
C MET A 101 1.11 4.69 -8.45
N ALA A 102 1.35 5.75 -7.68
CA ALA A 102 1.52 7.09 -8.24
C ALA A 102 2.90 7.27 -8.91
N GLY A 103 2.91 7.79 -10.15
CA GLY A 103 4.11 8.30 -10.81
C GLY A 103 5.19 7.24 -11.04
N ASN A 104 6.42 7.54 -10.60
CA ASN A 104 7.62 6.73 -10.81
C ASN A 104 7.99 5.87 -9.58
N ALA A 105 7.02 5.52 -8.75
CA ALA A 105 7.29 4.70 -7.57
C ALA A 105 7.83 3.32 -7.99
N ASP A 106 8.91 2.86 -7.35
CA ASP A 106 9.47 1.53 -7.59
C ASP A 106 8.56 0.48 -6.94
N TYR A 107 8.07 -0.48 -7.72
CA TYR A 107 7.23 -1.56 -7.23
C TYR A 107 7.93 -2.43 -6.19
N ARG A 108 9.27 -2.50 -6.24
CA ARG A 108 10.09 -3.26 -5.27
C ARG A 108 10.02 -2.66 -3.88
N ASP A 109 9.74 -1.37 -3.75
CA ASP A 109 9.58 -0.74 -2.45
C ASP A 109 8.35 -1.26 -1.69
N ASN A 110 7.43 -1.98 -2.35
CA ASN A 110 6.33 -2.62 -1.65
C ASN A 110 6.75 -3.93 -0.95
N LEU A 111 7.91 -4.52 -1.25
CA LEU A 111 8.36 -5.76 -0.59
C LEU A 111 8.43 -5.61 0.95
N PRO A 112 9.08 -4.57 1.52
CA PRO A 112 9.08 -4.37 2.98
C PRO A 112 7.68 -4.12 3.58
N LEU A 113 6.76 -3.53 2.81
CA LEU A 113 5.38 -3.31 3.25
C LEU A 113 4.60 -4.63 3.31
N ILE A 114 4.81 -5.50 2.31
CA ILE A 114 4.25 -6.85 2.27
C ILE A 114 4.78 -7.67 3.46
N GLU A 115 6.09 -7.67 3.68
CA GLU A 115 6.72 -8.35 4.82
C GLU A 115 6.10 -7.88 6.15
N LEU A 116 6.00 -6.55 6.36
CA LEU A 116 5.37 -5.97 7.55
C LEU A 116 3.93 -6.49 7.76
N LEU A 117 3.08 -6.45 6.74
CA LEU A 117 1.69 -6.90 6.87
C LEU A 117 1.61 -8.39 7.23
N LEU A 118 2.43 -9.22 6.59
CA LEU A 118 2.46 -10.66 6.81
C LEU A 118 3.03 -11.04 8.18
N GLU A 119 4.02 -10.31 8.69
CA GLU A 119 4.54 -10.44 10.06
C GLU A 119 3.44 -10.19 11.11
N HIS A 120 2.54 -9.24 10.81
CA HIS A 120 1.42 -8.89 11.67
C HIS A 120 0.14 -9.69 11.40
N GLY A 121 0.20 -10.73 10.58
CA GLY A 121 -0.89 -11.70 10.41
C GLY A 121 -1.89 -11.37 9.28
N ALA A 122 -1.48 -10.58 8.29
CA ALA A 122 -2.25 -10.48 7.05
C ALA A 122 -2.34 -11.87 6.38
N ASP A 123 -3.55 -12.32 6.07
CA ASP A 123 -3.80 -13.64 5.50
C ASP A 123 -3.89 -13.57 3.96
N PRO A 124 -2.91 -14.13 3.23
CA PRO A 124 -2.85 -14.05 1.76
C PRO A 124 -3.86 -14.97 1.06
N ARG A 125 -4.65 -15.73 1.81
CA ARG A 125 -5.73 -16.59 1.30
C ARG A 125 -7.07 -15.87 1.25
N LEU A 126 -7.19 -14.73 1.92
CA LEU A 126 -8.43 -13.95 1.91
C LEU A 126 -8.68 -13.37 0.51
N VAL A 127 -9.88 -13.57 0.00
CA VAL A 127 -10.26 -13.10 -1.33
C VAL A 127 -10.28 -11.57 -1.34
N SER A 128 -9.59 -11.00 -2.33
CA SER A 128 -9.67 -9.59 -2.64
C SER A 128 -11.02 -9.27 -3.28
N ARG A 129 -11.71 -8.24 -2.80
CA ARG A 129 -12.90 -7.70 -3.49
C ARG A 129 -12.52 -7.02 -4.81
N ALA A 130 -11.30 -6.54 -4.90
CA ALA A 130 -10.85 -5.70 -5.99
C ALA A 130 -10.49 -6.52 -7.24
N VAL A 131 -9.96 -7.73 -7.07
CA VAL A 131 -9.58 -8.65 -8.17
C VAL A 131 -10.28 -10.01 -8.13
N MET A 132 -11.17 -10.23 -7.14
CA MET A 132 -11.94 -11.46 -6.94
C MET A 132 -11.07 -12.73 -6.85
N LYS A 133 -9.82 -12.56 -6.39
CA LYS A 133 -8.84 -13.62 -6.18
C LYS A 133 -8.07 -13.36 -4.88
N PRO A 134 -7.60 -14.38 -4.18
CA PRO A 134 -6.65 -14.23 -3.08
C PRO A 134 -5.30 -13.66 -3.55
N PRO A 135 -4.59 -12.85 -2.73
CA PRO A 135 -3.24 -12.36 -3.00
C PRO A 135 -2.27 -13.42 -3.54
N ILE A 136 -2.25 -14.64 -2.98
CA ILE A 136 -1.36 -15.71 -3.45
C ILE A 136 -1.63 -16.13 -4.90
N LEU A 137 -2.90 -16.17 -5.32
CA LEU A 137 -3.25 -16.52 -6.71
C LEU A 137 -2.96 -15.37 -7.67
N VAL A 138 -3.07 -14.12 -7.20
CA VAL A 138 -2.68 -12.93 -7.97
C VAL A 138 -1.18 -12.96 -8.24
N ALA A 139 -0.37 -13.20 -7.21
CA ALA A 139 1.09 -13.28 -7.34
C ALA A 139 1.52 -14.39 -8.31
N LYS A 140 0.94 -15.60 -8.18
CA LYS A 140 1.20 -16.73 -9.10
C LYS A 140 0.84 -16.39 -10.56
N PHE A 141 -0.33 -15.80 -10.78
CA PHE A 141 -0.77 -15.38 -12.11
C PHE A 141 0.20 -14.38 -12.76
N HIS A 142 0.72 -13.42 -11.99
CA HIS A 142 1.68 -12.46 -12.51
C HIS A 142 3.07 -13.06 -12.73
N ALA A 143 3.55 -13.93 -11.83
CA ALA A 143 4.84 -14.62 -11.96
C ALA A 143 4.92 -15.46 -13.25
N GLU A 144 3.84 -16.16 -13.60
CA GLU A 144 3.74 -16.98 -14.82
C GLU A 144 3.83 -16.16 -16.12
N ARG A 145 3.46 -14.88 -16.07
CA ARG A 145 3.35 -14.00 -17.25
C ARG A 145 4.46 -12.96 -17.33
N SER A 146 5.28 -12.88 -16.29
CA SER A 146 6.37 -11.92 -16.18
C SER A 146 7.70 -12.54 -16.62
N SER A 147 8.67 -11.70 -16.94
CA SER A 147 10.05 -12.10 -17.23
C SER A 147 11.04 -11.11 -16.60
N GLY A 148 12.31 -11.51 -16.49
CA GLY A 148 13.38 -10.70 -15.89
C GLY A 148 13.05 -10.24 -14.47
N GLU A 149 13.35 -8.98 -14.19
CA GLU A 149 13.18 -8.34 -12.87
C GLU A 149 11.75 -8.40 -12.32
N TRP A 150 10.75 -8.40 -13.20
CA TRP A 150 9.35 -8.53 -12.82
C TRP A 150 9.03 -9.93 -12.30
N LYS A 151 9.59 -10.95 -12.96
CA LYS A 151 9.42 -12.34 -12.52
C LYS A 151 10.09 -12.56 -11.17
N GLU A 152 11.31 -12.07 -10.98
CA GLU A 152 12.04 -12.17 -9.71
C GLU A 152 11.25 -11.56 -8.54
N TYR A 153 10.64 -10.39 -8.77
CA TYR A 153 9.77 -9.75 -7.77
C TYR A 153 8.56 -10.63 -7.42
N TRP A 154 7.82 -11.11 -8.42
CA TRP A 154 6.64 -11.92 -8.15
C TRP A 154 6.98 -13.27 -7.52
N ASP A 155 8.10 -13.89 -7.91
CA ASP A 155 8.62 -15.10 -7.25
C ASP A 155 8.95 -14.82 -5.78
N ARG A 156 9.59 -13.68 -5.47
CA ARG A 156 9.84 -13.27 -4.08
C ARG A 156 8.56 -13.04 -3.30
N VAL A 157 7.56 -12.38 -3.89
CA VAL A 157 6.24 -12.20 -3.26
C VAL A 157 5.60 -13.56 -2.95
N ILE A 158 5.63 -14.52 -3.88
CA ILE A 158 5.06 -15.86 -3.65
C ILE A 158 5.69 -16.53 -2.43
N VAL A 159 7.03 -16.51 -2.32
CA VAL A 159 7.75 -17.07 -1.17
C VAL A 159 7.28 -16.45 0.14
N LEU A 160 7.19 -15.12 0.21
CA LEU A 160 6.72 -14.42 1.40
C LEU A 160 5.30 -14.81 1.81
N LEU A 161 4.39 -14.91 0.83
CA LEU A 161 3.00 -15.29 1.06
C LEU A 161 2.88 -16.75 1.53
N GLU A 162 3.65 -17.67 0.94
CA GLU A 162 3.66 -19.09 1.36
C GLU A 162 4.23 -19.26 2.78
N GLU A 163 5.32 -18.57 3.11
CA GLU A 163 5.87 -18.54 4.48
C GLU A 163 4.86 -17.99 5.49
N ALA A 164 4.07 -16.98 5.12
CA ALA A 164 3.02 -16.44 5.97
C ALA A 164 1.88 -17.42 6.21
N ILE A 165 1.48 -18.19 5.20
CA ILE A 165 0.46 -19.24 5.34
C ILE A 165 0.90 -20.28 6.37
N VAL A 166 2.14 -20.77 6.26
CA VAL A 166 2.71 -21.74 7.22
C VAL A 166 2.66 -21.18 8.65
N ARG A 167 3.11 -19.94 8.86
CA ARG A 167 3.07 -19.27 10.17
C ARG A 167 1.65 -19.14 10.73
N LEU A 168 0.66 -18.84 9.90
CA LEU A 168 -0.74 -18.72 10.31
C LEU A 168 -1.34 -20.08 10.70
N GLU A 169 -0.97 -21.15 10.01
CA GLU A 169 -1.42 -22.51 10.31
C GLU A 169 -0.83 -23.00 11.65
N GLU A 170 0.47 -22.80 11.86
CA GLU A 170 1.14 -23.12 13.14
C GLU A 170 0.51 -22.37 14.32
N LYS A 171 0.22 -21.07 14.14
CA LYS A 171 -0.43 -20.25 15.16
C LYS A 171 -1.87 -20.71 15.42
N GLY A 172 -2.60 -21.12 14.38
CA GLY A 172 -3.94 -21.67 14.50
C GLY A 172 -3.99 -22.96 15.31
N VAL A 173 -3.05 -23.88 15.05
CA VAL A 173 -2.90 -25.12 15.82
C VAL A 173 -2.61 -24.84 17.29
N SER A 174 -1.65 -23.94 17.57
CA SER A 174 -1.28 -23.58 18.95
C SER A 174 -2.45 -22.98 19.74
N ILE A 175 -3.29 -22.15 19.12
CA ILE A 175 -4.48 -21.59 19.78
C ILE A 175 -5.50 -22.68 20.12
N GLU A 176 -5.73 -23.63 19.23
CA GLU A 176 -6.69 -24.72 19.45
C GLU A 176 -6.20 -25.71 20.52
N GLU A 177 -4.90 -26.03 20.53
CA GLU A 177 -4.28 -26.82 21.60
C GLU A 177 -4.40 -26.14 22.97
N ALA A 178 -4.13 -24.83 23.04
CA ALA A 178 -4.28 -24.06 24.28
C ALA A 178 -5.73 -24.05 24.80
N ARG A 179 -6.72 -23.99 23.90
CA ARG A 179 -8.14 -24.10 24.24
C ARG A 179 -8.48 -25.48 24.78
N ARG A 180 -7.99 -26.56 24.16
CA ARG A 180 -8.23 -27.93 24.60
C ARG A 180 -7.68 -28.19 26.01
N ILE A 181 -6.44 -27.79 26.29
CA ILE A 181 -5.83 -27.93 27.63
C ILE A 181 -6.64 -27.17 28.69
N SER A 182 -7.15 -25.98 28.34
CA SER A 182 -7.96 -25.16 29.25
C SER A 182 -9.30 -25.82 29.62
N VAL A 183 -9.92 -26.56 28.70
CA VAL A 183 -11.18 -27.28 28.95
C VAL A 183 -10.95 -28.52 29.82
N GLU A 184 -9.94 -29.34 29.51
CA GLU A 184 -9.63 -30.57 30.24
C GLU A 184 -9.19 -30.29 31.71
N GLY A 185 -8.53 -29.15 31.95
CA GLY A 185 -8.13 -28.71 33.30
C GLY A 185 -9.30 -28.32 34.20
N ILE A 186 -10.43 -27.87 33.63
CA ILE A 186 -11.64 -27.51 34.39
C ILE A 186 -12.42 -28.77 34.79
N GLU A 187 -12.44 -29.80 33.94
CA GLU A 187 -13.16 -31.05 34.21
C GLU A 187 -12.47 -31.92 35.27
N SER A 188 -11.14 -31.87 35.38
CA SER A 188 -10.38 -32.64 36.38
C SER A 188 -10.50 -32.11 37.83
N GLN A 189 -11.15 -30.96 38.05
CA GLN A 189 -11.34 -30.36 39.37
C GLN A 189 -12.78 -30.52 39.92
N ARG A 190 -13.64 -31.28 39.23
CA ARG A 190 -15.00 -31.63 39.70
C ARG A 190 -15.06 -33.07 40.18
#